data_AF-A0A931IBT0-F1
#
_entry.id   AF-A0A931IBT0-F1
#
_cell.length_a   1.000
_cell.length_b   1.000
_cell.length_c   1.000
_cell.angle_alpha   90.00
_cell.angle_beta   90.00
_cell.angle_gamma   90.00
#
_symmetry.space_group_name_H-M   'P 1'
#
loop_
_entity.id
_entity.type
_entity.pdbx_description
1 polymer ?
#
loop_
_entity_poly.entity_id
_entity_poly.type
_entity_poly.pdbx_seq_one_letter_code
_entity_poly.pdbx_strand_id
1 'polypeptide(L)'
;MSTRATRADDEPLWTTVVADQRALWFVRAGVIHVETILTPDGAVDLRGEHLGGCIDAMPRELWNRVRYDYEKYCGTPNSARRNTKPTPERGSEPSTP
;
A
#
# COMPACT_ATOMS: atom_id res chain seq x y z
N MET A 1 6.49 -9.62 0.38
CA MET A 1 6.21 -9.21 -1.02
C MET A 1 4.71 -9.01 -1.14
N SER A 2 4.27 -7.98 -1.88
CA SER A 2 2.85 -7.68 -2.05
C SER A 2 2.46 -7.95 -3.50
N THR A 3 1.44 -8.78 -3.70
CA THR A 3 1.02 -9.23 -5.04
C THR A 3 -0.39 -8.68 -5.32
N ARG A 4 -0.59 -8.13 -6.52
CA ARG A 4 -1.87 -7.61 -6.99
C ARG A 4 -2.67 -8.71 -7.67
N ALA A 5 -3.91 -8.92 -7.24
CA ALA A 5 -4.91 -9.78 -7.88
C ALA A 5 -6.15 -8.94 -8.24
N THR A 6 -6.97 -9.41 -9.16
CA THR A 6 -8.21 -8.74 -9.57
C THR A 6 -9.40 -9.57 -9.09
N ARG A 7 -10.34 -8.95 -8.36
CA ARG A 7 -11.58 -9.61 -7.94
C ARG A 7 -12.55 -9.78 -9.13
N ALA A 8 -13.59 -10.61 -8.94
CA ALA A 8 -14.66 -10.78 -9.92
C ALA A 8 -15.40 -9.46 -10.27
N ASP A 9 -15.37 -8.49 -9.37
CA ASP A 9 -15.94 -7.13 -9.52
C ASP A 9 -14.94 -6.09 -10.05
N ASP A 10 -13.81 -6.51 -10.65
CA ASP A 10 -12.72 -5.64 -11.17
C ASP A 10 -12.00 -4.77 -10.10
N GLU A 11 -12.35 -4.91 -8.81
CA GLU A 11 -11.64 -4.20 -7.74
C GLU A 11 -10.22 -4.78 -7.52
N PRO A 12 -9.18 -3.92 -7.43
CA PRO A 12 -7.82 -4.36 -7.19
C PRO A 12 -7.69 -4.91 -5.76
N LEU A 13 -7.47 -6.21 -5.66
CA LEU A 13 -7.22 -6.91 -4.42
C LEU A 13 -5.71 -7.02 -4.19
N TRP A 14 -5.26 -6.47 -3.08
CA TRP A 14 -3.88 -6.50 -2.65
C TRP A 14 -3.69 -7.62 -1.64
N THR A 15 -2.58 -8.34 -1.78
CA THR A 15 -2.17 -9.32 -0.78
C THR A 15 -0.89 -8.86 -0.14
N THR A 16 -0.89 -8.71 1.18
CA THR A 16 0.31 -8.45 1.99
C THR A 16 0.68 -9.70 2.76
N VAL A 17 1.96 -10.07 2.74
CA VAL A 17 2.48 -11.25 3.45
C VAL A 17 3.56 -10.83 4.43
N VAL A 18 3.43 -11.27 5.68
CA VAL A 18 4.41 -11.08 6.76
C VAL A 18 4.62 -12.41 7.47
N ALA A 19 5.86 -12.89 7.52
CA ALA A 19 6.19 -14.23 7.99
C ALA A 19 5.30 -15.30 7.30
N ASP A 20 4.46 -16.00 8.07
CA ASP A 20 3.51 -17.01 7.56
C ASP A 20 2.06 -16.51 7.48
N GLN A 21 1.84 -15.22 7.72
CA GLN A 21 0.52 -14.60 7.75
C GLN A 21 0.28 -13.77 6.48
N ARG A 22 -0.96 -13.76 6.01
CA ARG A 22 -1.36 -13.02 4.82
C ARG A 22 -2.63 -12.22 5.08
N ALA A 23 -2.67 -11.00 4.58
CA ALA A 23 -3.87 -10.17 4.57
C ALA A 23 -4.27 -9.90 3.12
N LEU A 24 -5.52 -10.20 2.78
CA LEU A 24 -6.15 -9.79 1.54
C LEU A 24 -6.94 -8.51 1.84
N TRP A 25 -6.63 -7.44 1.13
CA TRP A 25 -7.20 -6.13 1.37
C TRP A 25 -7.39 -5.35 0.08
N PHE A 26 -8.35 -4.45 0.05
CA PHE A 26 -8.62 -3.57 -1.09
C PHE A 26 -8.86 -2.15 -0.58
N VAL A 27 -8.82 -1.19 -1.50
CA VAL A 27 -9.06 0.23 -1.18
C VAL A 27 -10.35 0.66 -1.82
N ARG A 28 -11.28 1.14 -1.01
CA ARG A 28 -12.55 1.69 -1.48
C ARG A 28 -12.73 3.08 -0.91
N ALA A 29 -12.99 4.06 -1.78
CA ALA A 29 -13.15 5.47 -1.38
C ALA A 29 -12.00 6.02 -0.49
N GLY A 30 -10.76 5.54 -0.68
CA GLY A 30 -9.60 5.96 0.12
C GLY A 30 -9.47 5.30 1.50
N VAL A 31 -10.30 4.30 1.79
CA VAL A 31 -10.26 3.51 3.03
C VAL A 31 -9.75 2.10 2.72
N ILE A 32 -8.91 1.57 3.60
CA ILE A 32 -8.40 0.20 3.51
C ILE A 32 -9.44 -0.75 4.12
N HIS A 33 -9.92 -1.69 3.32
CA HIS A 33 -10.83 -2.76 3.71
C HIS A 33 -10.10 -4.09 3.67
N VAL A 34 -10.19 -4.87 4.75
CA VAL A 34 -9.59 -6.20 4.87
C VAL A 34 -10.68 -7.24 4.64
N GLU A 35 -10.45 -8.10 3.66
CA GLU A 35 -11.38 -9.16 3.29
C GLU A 35 -11.13 -10.42 4.10
N THR A 36 -9.88 -10.89 4.11
CA THR A 36 -9.52 -12.14 4.76
C THR A 36 -8.12 -12.02 5.35
N ILE A 37 -7.96 -12.56 6.56
CA ILE A 37 -6.67 -12.77 7.20
C ILE A 37 -6.39 -14.26 7.22
N LEU A 38 -5.30 -14.67 6.59
CA LEU A 38 -4.78 -16.03 6.64
C LEU A 38 -3.67 -16.06 7.69
N THR A 39 -3.86 -16.90 8.69
CA THR A 39 -2.91 -17.18 9.76
C THR A 39 -2.60 -18.68 9.79
N PRO A 40 -1.50 -19.13 10.41
CA PRO A 40 -1.24 -20.55 10.59
C PRO A 40 -2.37 -21.28 11.35
N ASP A 41 -3.09 -20.58 12.22
CA ASP A 41 -4.23 -21.11 12.98
C ASP A 41 -5.52 -21.21 12.14
N GLY A 42 -5.59 -20.52 11.00
CA GLY A 42 -6.74 -20.55 10.09
C GLY A 42 -6.99 -19.26 9.33
N ALA A 43 -8.09 -19.26 8.57
CA ALA A 43 -8.55 -18.10 7.80
C ALA A 43 -9.69 -17.39 8.55
N VAL A 44 -9.55 -16.08 8.73
CA VAL A 44 -10.58 -15.20 9.29
C VAL A 44 -11.16 -14.36 8.16
N ASP A 45 -12.41 -14.64 7.79
CA ASP A 45 -13.16 -13.83 6.84
C ASP A 45 -13.78 -12.62 7.55
N LEU A 46 -13.33 -11.43 7.16
CA LEU A 46 -13.75 -10.15 7.72
C LEU A 46 -14.77 -9.43 6.82
N ARG A 47 -15.08 -9.99 5.65
CA ARG A 47 -16.08 -9.45 4.70
C ARG A 47 -15.86 -7.98 4.30
N GLY A 48 -14.61 -7.53 4.29
CA GLY A 48 -14.26 -6.15 3.93
C GLY A 48 -14.35 -5.17 5.09
N GLU A 49 -14.09 -5.62 6.32
CA GLU A 49 -14.03 -4.75 7.50
C GLU A 49 -12.92 -3.69 7.33
N HIS A 50 -13.13 -2.50 7.88
CA HIS A 50 -12.15 -1.43 7.80
C HIS A 50 -10.89 -1.77 8.63
N LEU A 51 -9.70 -1.45 8.11
CA LEU A 51 -8.42 -1.82 8.74
C LEU A 51 -8.31 -1.36 10.21
N GLY A 52 -8.91 -0.21 10.55
CA GLY A 52 -8.95 0.29 11.93
C GLY A 52 -9.73 -0.60 12.90
N GLY A 53 -10.81 -1.25 12.43
CA GLY A 53 -11.62 -2.19 13.21
C GLY A 53 -10.99 -3.58 13.30
N CYS A 54 -9.97 -3.86 12.48
CA CYS A 54 -9.27 -5.13 12.46
C CYS A 54 -8.09 -5.19 13.44
N ILE A 55 -7.86 -4.16 14.27
CA ILE A 55 -6.64 -4.06 15.10
C ILE A 55 -6.55 -5.17 16.16
N ASP A 56 -7.69 -5.65 16.67
CA ASP A 56 -7.75 -6.75 17.64
C ASP A 56 -7.70 -8.13 16.98
N ALA A 57 -8.21 -8.25 15.75
CA ALA A 57 -8.24 -9.51 15.00
C ALA A 57 -6.96 -9.77 14.18
N MET A 58 -6.18 -8.71 13.90
CA MET A 58 -4.98 -8.78 13.07
C MET A 58 -3.71 -8.59 13.92
N PRO A 59 -2.68 -9.42 13.68
CA PRO A 59 -1.35 -9.21 14.24
C PRO A 59 -0.80 -7.82 13.90
N ARG A 60 -0.23 -7.13 14.88
CA ARG A 60 0.18 -5.73 14.74
C ARG A 60 1.25 -5.51 13.67
N GLU A 61 2.14 -6.47 13.46
CA GLU A 61 3.15 -6.43 12.39
C GLU A 61 2.50 -6.48 11.00
N LEU A 62 1.51 -7.37 10.81
CA LEU A 62 0.75 -7.48 9.57
C LEU A 62 -0.06 -6.20 9.32
N TRP A 63 -0.69 -5.65 10.36
CA TRP A 63 -1.43 -4.39 10.29
C TRP A 63 -0.54 -3.22 9.86
N ASN A 64 0.62 -3.06 10.50
CA ASN A 64 1.60 -2.05 10.15
C ASN A 64 2.10 -2.21 8.72
N ARG A 65 2.27 -3.45 8.26
CA ARG A 65 2.74 -3.74 6.91
C ARG A 65 1.69 -3.38 5.87
N VAL A 66 0.42 -3.75 6.07
CA VAL A 66 -0.69 -3.37 5.18
C VAL A 66 -0.77 -1.86 5.05
N ARG A 67 -0.68 -1.14 6.17
CA ARG A 67 -0.66 0.32 6.17
C ARG A 67 0.53 0.89 5.38
N TYR A 68 1.74 0.36 5.60
CA TYR A 68 2.93 0.76 4.85
C TYR A 68 2.79 0.51 3.35
N ASP A 69 2.29 -0.66 2.95
CA ASP A 69 2.04 -0.99 1.55
C ASP A 69 0.97 -0.05 0.95
N TYR A 70 -0.11 0.26 1.68
CA TYR A 70 -1.08 1.27 1.25
C TYR A 70 -0.42 2.64 1.04
N GLU A 71 0.34 3.15 2.01
CA GLU A 71 1.02 4.45 1.91
C GLU A 71 2.00 4.49 0.72
N LYS A 72 2.64 3.36 0.40
CA LYS A 72 3.63 3.25 -0.67
C LYS A 72 3.03 3.08 -2.07
N TYR A 73 1.96 2.31 -2.20
CA TYR A 73 1.42 1.89 -3.51
C TYR A 73 0.06 2.53 -3.86
N CYS A 74 -0.73 2.89 -2.85
CA CYS A 74 -2.08 3.46 -3.02
C CYS A 74 -2.20 4.87 -2.42
N GLY A 75 -1.22 5.33 -1.64
CA GLY A 75 -1.12 6.68 -1.16
C GLY A 75 -1.18 7.65 -2.35
N THR A 76 -2.23 8.47 -2.34
CA THR A 76 -2.60 9.51 -3.32
C THR A 76 -1.44 10.24 -4.02
N PRO A 77 -1.66 10.81 -5.24
CA PRO A 77 -0.67 11.43 -6.15
C PRO A 77 0.15 12.64 -5.64
N ASN A 78 0.21 12.89 -4.33
CA ASN A 78 0.93 14.03 -3.75
C ASN A 78 2.46 13.81 -3.61
N SER A 79 2.98 12.67 -4.06
CA SER A 79 4.42 12.41 -4.16
C SER A 79 5.05 12.98 -5.45
N ALA A 80 4.25 13.51 -6.39
CA ALA A 80 4.77 14.23 -7.56
C ALA A 80 5.15 15.70 -7.28
N ARG A 81 5.01 16.19 -6.03
CA ARG A 81 5.33 17.59 -5.65
C ARG A 81 6.46 17.77 -4.65
N ARG A 82 7.34 16.79 -4.46
CA ARG A 82 8.63 17.03 -3.80
C ARG A 82 9.75 16.35 -4.56
N ASN A 83 10.71 17.18 -4.98
CA ASN A 83 11.98 16.86 -5.64
C ASN A 83 12.01 16.61 -7.16
N THR A 84 11.74 17.66 -7.94
CA THR A 84 12.68 18.08 -9.00
C THR A 84 12.73 19.61 -9.11
N LYS A 85 13.42 20.24 -8.16
CA LYS A 85 14.14 21.48 -8.45
C LYS A 85 15.62 21.27 -8.17
N PRO A 86 16.43 21.06 -9.21
CA PRO A 86 17.74 21.66 -9.28
C PRO A 86 17.63 22.84 -10.24
N THR A 87 17.31 24.02 -9.71
CA THR A 87 17.88 25.24 -10.26
C THR A 87 19.03 25.59 -9.33
N PRO A 88 20.26 25.39 -9.79
CA PRO A 88 21.24 26.45 -9.69
C PRO A 88 21.40 27.06 -11.09
N GLU A 89 21.09 28.35 -11.15
CA GLU A 89 21.59 29.21 -12.21
C GLU A 89 23.13 29.24 -12.20
N ARG A 90 23.69 29.63 -13.35
CA ARG A 90 24.93 30.40 -13.56
C ARG A 90 26.17 29.67 -14.11
N GLY A 91 26.53 30.10 -15.33
CA GLY A 91 27.88 30.19 -15.90
C GLY A 91 28.34 28.93 -16.63
N SER A 92 28.94 28.97 -17.82
CA SER A 92 29.37 30.06 -18.69
C SER A 92 29.57 29.46 -20.09
N GLU A 93 29.32 30.24 -21.14
CA GLU A 93 29.96 30.03 -22.44
C GLU A 93 31.48 29.89 -22.25
N PRO A 94 32.15 29.14 -23.14
CA PRO A 94 33.17 29.83 -23.90
C PRO A 94 33.04 29.55 -25.39
N SER A 95 33.00 30.66 -26.12
CA SER A 95 33.30 30.76 -27.54
C SER A 95 34.63 30.08 -27.89
N THR A 96 34.59 29.39 -29.03
CA THR A 96 35.57 29.30 -30.13
C THR A 96 36.91 30.04 -29.96
N PRO A 97 37.99 29.46 -30.50
CA PRO A 97 38.42 29.90 -31.83
C PRO A 97 38.35 28.83 -32.92
#